data_AF-A0A347AH77-F1
#
_entry.id   AF-A0A347AH77-F1
#
_cell.length_a   1.000
_cell.length_b   1.000
_cell.length_c   1.000
_cell.angle_alpha   90.00
_cell.angle_beta   90.00
_cell.angle_gamma   90.00
#
_symmetry.space_group_name_H-M   'P 1'
#
loop_
_entity.id
_entity.type
_entity.pdbx_description
1 polymer ?
#
loop_
_entity_poly.entity_id
_entity_poly.type
_entity_poly.pdbx_seq_one_letter_code
_entity_poly.pdbx_strand_id
1 'polypeptide(L)'
;MNVLTLLMVFVIVSTGTALVGPVSAATLNVAAGSTSQQIQDIIDAAAIGDTIVFSPGEYTDIKIKINKTLDLMGNGAIIKGINETDTNIFTITAEGDADGSNSKIEGFEFFLLNNNITSGSKTKSTGYAINLDRVNNVVVNNVTSHDGKAAVYNGNSFNTLIENCTFTDDYMKSYSVHIMGGENITVRNSTISGAMDAISIASGAKNVYVDGNTFLNNDFGAFFGGGISYITFINNIFDGFNEGLAIEKSANLTSVINNTFINGNGDAIYIKNSDAHGPWTVITDIEIIGNVFQDIVNGAAIGIDKEGIFHAGGTGDSIIGRNNTVINVENGYVTLYSSGENLNFTMDSSLETPPVEANVSISSTVSSAAIKNGDKATYTVTVKNTGNGDATNVKVSDILKSYYFSSYTTYASQGTYSNGNWNIGTLGAGNTASLVLSATAVKSGLASSQAKVTADDNITATSNKIEKTINKNIKLSYSNSLSKTKVKRNSYVYTTTKVKNSGKDKSNTVKVKITLPKGTKIVNVGNAHVYNKNTKTWTFTIPAGKTYTFKTKIKATSKGTKKVVFNVNGKTQAKYFKVY
;
A
#
# COMPACT_ATOMS: atom_id res chain seq x y z
N MET A 1 -11.44 32.08 25.04
CA MET A 1 -11.99 32.14 23.68
C MET A 1 -11.70 30.78 23.06
N ASN A 2 -12.73 29.94 22.89
CA ASN A 2 -12.58 28.54 22.53
C ASN A 2 -12.16 28.42 21.06
N VAL A 3 -10.88 28.13 20.81
CA VAL A 3 -10.40 27.76 19.48
C VAL A 3 -10.58 26.25 19.37
N LEU A 4 -11.72 25.85 18.79
CA LEU A 4 -11.94 24.49 18.33
C LEU A 4 -11.14 24.36 17.01
N THR A 5 -9.92 23.84 17.08
CA THR A 5 -9.12 23.51 15.89
C THR A 5 -9.85 22.40 15.14
N LEU A 6 -10.49 22.78 14.04
CA LEU A 6 -11.16 21.87 13.13
C LEU A 6 -10.08 21.04 12.42
N LEU A 7 -9.87 19.80 12.88
CA LEU A 7 -8.99 18.83 12.23
C LEU A 7 -9.58 18.52 10.84
N MET A 8 -9.11 19.24 9.82
CA MET A 8 -9.59 19.11 8.45
C MET A 8 -8.93 17.88 7.84
N VAL A 9 -9.56 16.71 8.02
CA VAL A 9 -9.22 15.51 7.25
C VAL A 9 -9.59 15.77 5.80
N PHE A 10 -8.62 16.24 5.00
CA PHE A 10 -8.78 16.31 3.56
C PHE A 10 -8.84 14.88 3.01
N VAL A 11 -10.05 14.46 2.66
CA VAL A 11 -10.25 13.39 1.68
C VAL A 11 -9.69 13.94 0.37
N ILE A 12 -8.60 13.33 -0.12
CA ILE A 12 -8.09 13.56 -1.46
C ILE A 12 -9.19 13.11 -2.42
N VAL A 13 -9.98 14.05 -2.89
CA VAL A 13 -10.83 13.86 -4.06
C VAL A 13 -9.95 14.22 -5.24
N SER A 14 -9.59 13.24 -6.05
CA SER A 14 -8.97 13.48 -7.36
C SER A 14 -9.94 14.32 -8.20
N THR A 15 -9.84 15.65 -8.14
CA THR A 15 -10.53 16.50 -9.11
C THR A 15 -9.71 16.47 -10.38
N GLY A 16 -9.84 15.36 -11.12
CA GLY A 16 -9.44 15.30 -12.50
C GLY A 16 -10.17 16.41 -13.24
N THR A 17 -9.41 17.37 -13.77
CA THR A 17 -9.92 18.33 -14.73
C THR A 17 -10.45 17.55 -15.92
N ALA A 18 -11.77 17.58 -16.10
CA ALA A 18 -12.43 16.93 -17.20
C ALA A 18 -12.06 17.64 -18.50
N LEU A 19 -11.35 16.96 -19.40
CA LEU A 19 -11.62 17.01 -20.84
C LEU A 19 -10.94 15.82 -21.57
N VAL A 20 -11.79 15.14 -22.36
CA VAL A 20 -11.54 14.11 -23.40
C VAL A 20 -11.47 12.62 -22.99
N GLY A 21 -12.66 12.00 -22.88
CA GLY A 21 -12.94 10.60 -23.28
C GLY A 21 -12.39 9.44 -22.42
N PRO A 22 -13.04 8.25 -22.40
CA PRO A 22 -12.54 7.11 -21.65
C PRO A 22 -11.43 6.43 -22.44
N VAL A 23 -10.18 6.82 -22.20
CA VAL A 23 -9.05 5.95 -22.56
C VAL A 23 -8.97 4.92 -21.43
N SER A 24 -9.27 3.67 -21.73
CA SER A 24 -8.91 2.58 -20.83
C SER A 24 -7.39 2.65 -20.66
N ALA A 25 -6.90 3.08 -19.50
CA ALA A 25 -5.49 3.03 -19.15
C ALA A 25 -4.95 1.65 -19.50
N ALA A 26 -3.89 1.60 -20.30
CA ALA A 26 -3.23 0.36 -20.65
C ALA A 26 -2.27 -0.04 -19.53
N THR A 27 -2.01 -1.34 -19.44
CA THR A 27 -0.97 -1.88 -18.57
C THR A 27 0.20 -2.34 -19.41
N LEU A 28 1.37 -1.73 -19.22
CA LEU A 28 2.62 -2.11 -19.86
C LEU A 28 3.50 -2.82 -18.83
N ASN A 29 4.13 -3.93 -19.23
CA ASN A 29 4.94 -4.73 -18.32
C ASN A 29 6.43 -4.51 -18.59
N VAL A 30 7.19 -4.36 -17.51
CA VAL A 30 8.65 -4.37 -17.51
C VAL A 30 9.12 -5.73 -17.01
N ALA A 31 9.98 -6.40 -17.78
CA ALA A 31 10.56 -7.68 -17.39
C ALA A 31 11.69 -7.47 -16.36
N ALA A 32 11.91 -8.44 -15.46
CA ALA A 32 13.05 -8.38 -14.54
C ALA A 32 14.38 -8.34 -15.30
N GLY A 33 15.35 -7.57 -14.79
CA GLY A 33 16.65 -7.35 -15.44
C GLY A 33 16.61 -6.42 -16.67
N SER A 34 15.48 -5.78 -16.97
CA SER A 34 15.43 -4.74 -18.01
C SER A 34 16.38 -3.59 -17.67
N THR A 35 17.09 -3.09 -18.69
CA THR A 35 18.01 -1.95 -18.54
C THR A 35 17.26 -0.62 -18.43
N SER A 36 17.94 0.42 -17.94
CA SER A 36 17.40 1.80 -17.92
C SER A 36 16.81 2.22 -19.26
N GLN A 37 17.51 1.98 -20.36
CA GLN A 37 17.02 2.34 -21.69
C GLN A 37 15.75 1.58 -22.06
N GLN A 38 15.69 0.26 -21.80
CA GLN A 38 14.50 -0.54 -22.11
C GLN A 38 13.27 -0.09 -21.30
N ILE A 39 13.48 0.31 -20.05
CA ILE A 39 12.40 0.84 -19.20
C ILE A 39 11.97 2.21 -19.70
N GLN A 40 12.94 3.09 -20.04
CA GLN A 40 12.65 4.40 -20.58
C GLN A 40 11.89 4.31 -21.92
N ASP A 41 12.25 3.39 -22.81
CA ASP A 41 11.53 3.17 -24.07
C ASP A 41 10.05 2.79 -23.83
N ILE A 42 9.77 2.00 -22.79
CA ILE A 42 8.40 1.64 -22.38
C ILE A 42 7.65 2.88 -21.86
N ILE A 43 8.29 3.70 -21.03
CA ILE A 43 7.71 4.94 -20.49
C ILE A 43 7.44 5.96 -21.60
N ASP A 44 8.37 6.08 -22.55
CA ASP A 44 8.26 7.01 -23.67
C ASP A 44 7.11 6.59 -24.61
N ALA A 45 6.93 5.29 -24.82
CA ALA A 45 5.84 4.73 -25.61
C ALA A 45 4.47 4.74 -24.90
N ALA A 46 4.44 4.84 -23.56
CA ALA A 46 3.20 4.84 -22.79
C ALA A 46 2.38 6.13 -23.02
N ALA A 47 1.05 5.98 -22.98
CA ALA A 47 0.11 7.09 -23.00
C ALA A 47 -0.07 7.68 -21.59
N ILE A 48 -0.54 8.93 -21.54
CA ILE A 48 -0.89 9.60 -20.28
C ILE A 48 -1.97 8.79 -19.57
N GLY A 49 -1.72 8.49 -18.29
CA GLY A 49 -2.61 7.71 -17.43
C GLY A 49 -2.41 6.19 -17.49
N ASP A 50 -1.46 5.70 -18.29
CA ASP A 50 -1.12 4.26 -18.33
C ASP A 50 -0.44 3.79 -17.03
N THR A 51 -0.51 2.48 -16.79
CA THR A 51 0.17 1.81 -15.68
C THR A 51 1.39 1.03 -16.18
N ILE A 52 2.55 1.27 -15.59
CA ILE A 52 3.79 0.54 -15.83
C ILE A 52 4.02 -0.45 -14.68
N VAL A 53 3.94 -1.75 -14.98
CA VAL A 53 4.07 -2.82 -13.98
C VAL A 53 5.43 -3.50 -14.10
N PHE A 54 6.22 -3.41 -13.05
CA PHE A 54 7.49 -4.10 -12.93
C PHE A 54 7.27 -5.52 -12.41
N SER A 55 7.80 -6.49 -13.15
CA SER A 55 7.76 -7.89 -12.75
C SER A 55 8.63 -8.13 -11.51
N PRO A 56 8.31 -9.13 -10.66
CA PRO A 56 9.17 -9.47 -9.54
C PRO A 56 10.58 -9.84 -10.00
N GLY A 57 11.59 -9.28 -9.34
CA GLY A 57 13.00 -9.52 -9.66
C GLY A 57 13.88 -8.28 -9.48
N GLU A 58 15.17 -8.47 -9.75
CA GLU A 58 16.18 -7.43 -9.56
C GLU A 58 16.35 -6.56 -10.82
N TYR A 59 16.62 -5.28 -10.59
CA TYR A 59 16.91 -4.26 -11.58
C TYR A 59 18.11 -3.45 -11.09
N THR A 60 19.17 -3.39 -11.88
CA THR A 60 20.45 -2.77 -11.48
C THR A 60 20.74 -1.56 -12.34
N ASP A 61 21.34 -0.52 -11.75
CA ASP A 61 21.74 0.70 -12.47
C ASP A 61 20.56 1.37 -13.20
N ILE A 62 19.42 1.48 -12.51
CA ILE A 62 18.19 2.06 -13.06
C ILE A 62 18.16 3.58 -12.87
N LYS A 63 17.97 4.31 -13.98
CA LYS A 63 17.71 5.74 -14.02
C LYS A 63 16.62 6.02 -15.05
N ILE A 64 15.47 6.50 -14.59
CA ILE A 64 14.35 6.84 -15.46
C ILE A 64 13.76 8.21 -15.15
N LYS A 65 13.28 8.87 -16.21
CA LYS A 65 12.57 10.15 -16.14
C LYS A 65 11.10 9.94 -16.50
N ILE A 66 10.22 10.41 -15.61
CA ILE A 66 8.77 10.40 -15.77
C ILE A 66 8.32 11.85 -15.90
N ASN A 67 7.82 12.20 -17.07
CA ASN A 67 7.42 13.55 -17.45
C ASN A 67 6.01 13.57 -18.08
N LYS A 68 5.20 12.58 -17.73
CA LYS A 68 3.79 12.43 -18.10
C LYS A 68 3.10 11.67 -16.96
N THR A 69 1.81 11.87 -16.74
CA THR A 69 1.05 11.14 -15.72
C THR A 69 1.12 9.63 -15.97
N LEU A 70 1.67 8.87 -15.01
CA LEU A 70 1.76 7.41 -15.06
C LEU A 70 1.61 6.80 -13.65
N ASP A 71 1.06 5.60 -13.59
CA ASP A 71 1.11 4.77 -12.39
C ASP A 71 2.23 3.74 -12.51
N LEU A 72 3.21 3.77 -11.61
CA LEU A 72 4.30 2.82 -11.53
C LEU A 72 4.05 1.82 -10.40
N MET A 73 4.06 0.52 -10.72
CA MET A 73 3.80 -0.56 -9.77
C MET A 73 4.97 -1.55 -9.70
N GLY A 74 5.64 -1.59 -8.56
CA GLY A 74 6.70 -2.53 -8.22
C GLY A 74 6.15 -3.81 -7.61
N ASN A 75 5.68 -4.77 -8.42
CA ASN A 75 5.11 -6.02 -7.91
C ASN A 75 6.21 -7.00 -7.44
N GLY A 76 6.94 -6.65 -6.37
CA GLY A 76 8.15 -7.36 -5.91
C GLY A 76 9.41 -7.00 -6.71
N ALA A 77 9.44 -5.80 -7.29
CA ALA A 77 10.58 -5.28 -8.01
C ALA A 77 11.60 -4.69 -7.03
N ILE A 78 12.85 -5.17 -7.14
CA ILE A 78 13.97 -4.75 -6.31
C ILE A 78 14.92 -3.92 -7.18
N ILE A 79 15.00 -2.63 -6.90
CA ILE A 79 15.89 -1.71 -7.62
C ILE A 79 17.17 -1.55 -6.80
N LYS A 80 18.28 -2.09 -7.31
CA LYS A 80 19.61 -1.91 -6.74
C LYS A 80 20.19 -0.57 -7.17
N GLY A 81 21.16 -0.08 -6.40
CA GLY A 81 21.73 1.24 -6.57
C GLY A 81 22.36 1.45 -7.94
N ILE A 82 22.83 2.66 -8.17
CA ILE A 82 23.50 3.07 -9.40
C ILE A 82 24.99 3.14 -9.12
N ASN A 83 25.79 2.67 -10.08
CA ASN A 83 27.24 2.82 -10.14
C ASN A 83 27.73 4.28 -10.32
N GLU A 84 26.92 5.27 -9.94
CA GLU A 84 27.18 6.70 -10.01
C GLU A 84 26.84 7.35 -8.66
N THR A 85 27.62 8.35 -8.24
CA THR A 85 27.37 9.07 -6.98
C THR A 85 26.30 10.14 -7.19
N ASP A 86 25.41 10.33 -6.21
CA ASP A 86 24.39 11.39 -6.19
C ASP A 86 23.47 11.42 -7.41
N THR A 87 23.16 10.24 -7.96
CA THR A 87 22.25 10.08 -9.11
C THR A 87 20.89 9.55 -8.68
N ASN A 88 19.82 10.10 -9.22
CA ASN A 88 18.45 9.70 -8.86
C ASN A 88 17.97 8.50 -9.68
N ILE A 89 17.27 7.57 -9.04
CA ILE A 89 16.71 6.37 -9.69
C ILE A 89 15.46 6.78 -10.49
N PHE A 90 14.41 7.23 -9.81
CA PHE A 90 13.19 7.75 -10.45
C PHE A 90 13.14 9.26 -10.32
N THR A 91 13.03 9.97 -11.44
CA THR A 91 12.77 11.42 -11.45
C THR A 91 11.42 11.69 -12.07
N ILE A 92 10.47 12.18 -11.26
CA ILE A 92 9.16 12.63 -11.72
C ILE A 92 9.25 14.15 -11.78
N THR A 93 9.01 14.74 -12.95
CA THR A 93 9.25 16.18 -13.16
C THR A 93 8.15 16.86 -13.95
N ALA A 94 7.97 18.15 -13.68
CA ALA A 94 7.22 19.07 -14.54
C ALA A 94 8.15 20.14 -15.09
N GLU A 95 8.28 20.18 -16.42
CA GLU A 95 9.07 21.16 -17.16
C GLU A 95 8.40 21.45 -18.51
N GLY A 96 7.85 22.66 -18.66
CA GLY A 96 7.10 23.05 -19.86
C GLY A 96 5.83 22.20 -20.05
N ASP A 97 5.65 21.64 -21.24
CA ASP A 97 4.50 20.77 -21.56
C ASP A 97 4.67 19.33 -21.06
N ALA A 98 5.85 18.96 -20.55
CA ALA A 98 6.14 17.64 -20.03
C ALA A 98 5.91 17.62 -18.52
N ASP A 99 4.83 17.00 -18.08
CA ASP A 99 4.35 17.04 -16.70
C ASP A 99 4.04 15.65 -16.12
N GLY A 100 4.89 15.19 -15.20
CA GLY A 100 4.74 13.95 -14.44
C GLY A 100 3.73 14.02 -13.29
N SER A 101 3.02 15.14 -13.11
CA SER A 101 1.99 15.30 -12.07
C SER A 101 0.89 14.25 -12.15
N ASN A 102 0.17 14.05 -11.03
CA ASN A 102 -0.90 13.04 -10.88
C ASN A 102 -0.42 11.58 -10.94
N SER A 103 0.89 11.35 -10.92
CA SER A 103 1.47 10.01 -10.97
C SER A 103 1.44 9.31 -9.62
N LYS A 104 1.42 7.99 -9.63
CA LYS A 104 1.56 7.15 -8.43
C LYS A 104 2.78 6.25 -8.55
N ILE A 105 3.54 6.12 -7.46
CA ILE A 105 4.65 5.17 -7.33
C ILE A 105 4.31 4.22 -6.18
N GLU A 106 4.25 2.93 -6.46
CA GLU A 106 3.78 1.95 -5.48
C GLU A 106 4.55 0.63 -5.48
N GLY A 107 4.86 0.10 -4.29
CA GLY A 107 5.29 -1.29 -4.11
C GLY A 107 6.77 -1.60 -4.36
N PHE A 108 7.58 -0.60 -4.71
CA PHE A 108 9.00 -0.81 -4.99
C PHE A 108 9.84 -1.01 -3.74
N GLU A 109 10.90 -1.80 -3.86
CA GLU A 109 11.99 -1.89 -2.89
C GLU A 109 13.27 -1.33 -3.51
N PHE A 110 13.88 -0.33 -2.89
CA PHE A 110 15.09 0.33 -3.36
C PHE A 110 16.28 0.07 -2.44
N PHE A 111 17.47 -0.12 -3.00
CA PHE A 111 18.73 -0.12 -2.28
C PHE A 111 19.61 0.99 -2.86
N LEU A 112 19.95 2.02 -2.08
CA LEU A 112 20.58 3.23 -2.63
C LEU A 112 22.09 3.31 -2.42
N LEU A 113 22.72 2.30 -1.81
CA LEU A 113 24.18 2.20 -1.87
C LEU A 113 24.64 1.94 -3.30
N ASN A 114 25.73 2.60 -3.70
CA ASN A 114 26.36 2.36 -5.01
C ASN A 114 26.81 0.89 -5.13
N ASN A 115 26.52 0.22 -6.26
CA ASN A 115 26.80 -1.22 -6.39
C ASN A 115 28.29 -1.57 -6.33
N ASN A 116 29.20 -0.60 -6.55
CA ASN A 116 30.64 -0.80 -6.41
C ASN A 116 31.13 -0.76 -4.96
N ILE A 117 30.22 -0.67 -3.99
CA ILE A 117 30.53 -0.57 -2.58
C ILE A 117 29.89 -1.72 -1.80
N THR A 118 30.71 -2.45 -1.05
CA THR A 118 30.25 -3.44 -0.07
C THR A 118 29.66 -2.76 1.17
N SER A 119 28.71 -3.45 1.81
CA SER A 119 28.14 -3.10 3.12
C SER A 119 29.22 -2.58 4.09
N GLY A 120 29.00 -1.38 4.64
CA GLY A 120 29.86 -0.73 5.63
C GLY A 120 30.53 0.58 5.20
N SER A 121 30.65 0.87 3.89
CA SER A 121 31.22 2.16 3.43
C SER A 121 30.12 3.22 3.28
N LYS A 122 29.92 3.99 4.36
CA LYS A 122 28.87 4.99 4.53
C LYS A 122 29.08 6.33 3.82
N THR A 123 29.90 6.40 2.76
CA THR A 123 30.34 7.69 2.16
C THR A 123 29.97 7.91 0.70
N LYS A 124 29.48 6.89 -0.03
CA LYS A 124 29.01 7.07 -1.41
C LYS A 124 27.66 6.39 -1.63
N SER A 125 26.66 7.22 -1.90
CA SER A 125 25.28 6.84 -2.21
C SER A 125 24.95 7.12 -3.67
N THR A 126 24.07 6.32 -4.23
CA THR A 126 23.15 6.75 -5.29
C THR A 126 22.21 7.80 -4.69
N GLY A 127 21.90 8.90 -5.37
CA GLY A 127 21.23 10.08 -4.80
C GLY A 127 19.87 9.77 -4.17
N TYR A 128 18.78 10.04 -4.89
CA TYR A 128 17.43 9.79 -4.39
C TYR A 128 16.78 8.58 -5.05
N ALA A 129 16.02 7.78 -4.29
CA ALA A 129 15.20 6.73 -4.90
C ALA A 129 14.13 7.36 -5.80
N ILE A 130 13.40 8.34 -5.23
CA ILE A 130 12.33 9.07 -5.89
C ILE A 130 12.58 10.56 -5.73
N ASN A 131 12.82 11.25 -6.84
CA ASN A 131 12.97 12.69 -6.93
C ASN A 131 11.70 13.30 -7.54
N LEU A 132 10.95 14.06 -6.75
CA LEU A 132 9.79 14.84 -7.17
C LEU A 132 10.24 16.27 -7.44
N ASP A 133 10.28 16.66 -8.72
CA ASP A 133 10.84 17.95 -9.13
C ASP A 133 9.77 18.84 -9.78
N ARG A 134 9.26 19.80 -8.98
CA ARG A 134 8.21 20.77 -9.34
C ARG A 134 6.90 20.15 -9.81
N VAL A 135 6.54 18.96 -9.32
CA VAL A 135 5.32 18.26 -9.70
C VAL A 135 4.18 18.50 -8.72
N ASN A 136 2.97 18.12 -9.12
CA ASN A 136 1.77 18.26 -8.33
C ASN A 136 1.01 16.93 -8.18
N ASN A 137 0.37 16.72 -7.04
CA ASN A 137 -0.56 15.60 -6.80
C ASN A 137 0.10 14.23 -7.04
N VAL A 138 1.27 13.99 -6.46
CA VAL A 138 1.98 12.70 -6.58
C VAL A 138 1.82 11.87 -5.32
N VAL A 139 1.59 10.57 -5.50
CA VAL A 139 1.47 9.60 -4.40
C VAL A 139 2.63 8.62 -4.42
N VAL A 140 3.34 8.48 -3.30
CA VAL A 140 4.31 7.42 -3.03
C VAL A 140 3.72 6.52 -1.95
N ASN A 141 3.35 5.29 -2.32
CA ASN A 141 2.65 4.37 -1.42
C ASN A 141 3.38 3.04 -1.30
N ASN A 142 3.51 2.50 -0.08
CA ASN A 142 4.03 1.15 0.12
C ASN A 142 5.39 0.93 -0.55
N VAL A 143 6.29 1.91 -0.40
CA VAL A 143 7.67 1.86 -0.90
C VAL A 143 8.58 1.49 0.26
N THR A 144 9.54 0.61 -0.02
CA THR A 144 10.64 0.29 0.89
C THR A 144 11.94 0.85 0.35
N SER A 145 12.78 1.47 1.18
CA SER A 145 14.14 1.84 0.80
C SER A 145 15.15 1.47 1.87
N HIS A 146 16.35 1.15 1.39
CA HIS A 146 17.50 0.79 2.21
C HIS A 146 18.68 1.67 1.84
N ASP A 147 19.21 2.35 2.86
CA ASP A 147 20.34 3.26 2.81
C ASP A 147 20.16 4.45 1.86
N GLY A 148 21.07 5.42 1.97
CA GLY A 148 21.39 6.40 0.96
C GLY A 148 21.16 7.85 1.35
N LYS A 149 21.12 8.75 0.36
CA LYS A 149 20.93 10.18 0.60
C LYS A 149 19.47 10.50 0.92
N ALA A 150 18.52 10.02 0.11
CA ALA A 150 17.11 10.03 0.48
C ALA A 150 16.25 9.00 -0.25
N ALA A 151 15.24 8.46 0.43
CA ALA A 151 14.21 7.65 -0.21
C ALA A 151 13.35 8.52 -1.11
N VAL A 152 12.80 9.60 -0.55
CA VAL A 152 11.96 10.55 -1.29
C VAL A 152 12.49 11.95 -1.11
N TYR A 153 12.81 12.61 -2.23
CA TYR A 153 13.13 14.02 -2.27
C TYR A 153 11.95 14.79 -2.90
N ASN A 154 11.37 15.73 -2.16
CA ASN A 154 10.32 16.63 -2.63
C ASN A 154 10.91 18.01 -2.90
N GLY A 155 11.30 18.27 -4.15
CA GLY A 155 11.80 19.57 -4.59
C GLY A 155 10.67 20.44 -5.14
N ASN A 156 10.28 21.49 -4.41
CA ASN A 156 9.24 22.45 -4.79
C ASN A 156 7.97 21.81 -5.39
N SER A 157 7.57 20.65 -4.88
CA SER A 157 6.41 19.90 -5.36
C SER A 157 5.23 20.05 -4.41
N PHE A 158 4.01 19.96 -4.94
CA PHE A 158 2.77 20.32 -4.27
C PHE A 158 1.83 19.12 -4.14
N ASN A 159 1.02 19.09 -3.08
CA ASN A 159 0.00 18.06 -2.86
C ASN A 159 0.60 16.63 -2.92
N THR A 160 1.73 16.44 -2.25
CA THR A 160 2.46 15.16 -2.23
C THR A 160 1.98 14.31 -1.06
N LEU A 161 1.66 13.04 -1.31
CA LEU A 161 1.35 12.05 -0.27
C LEU A 161 2.40 10.94 -0.26
N ILE A 162 3.04 10.74 0.88
CA ILE A 162 3.96 9.62 1.15
C ILE A 162 3.30 8.78 2.26
N GLU A 163 2.92 7.54 1.95
CA GLU A 163 2.18 6.72 2.92
C GLU A 163 2.53 5.23 2.90
N ASN A 164 2.40 4.60 4.08
CA ASN A 164 2.60 3.16 4.27
C ASN A 164 4.00 2.69 3.85
N CYS A 165 5.01 3.55 3.95
CA CYS A 165 6.37 3.27 3.52
C CYS A 165 7.25 2.72 4.66
N THR A 166 8.38 2.11 4.30
CA THR A 166 9.41 1.67 5.25
C THR A 166 10.78 2.10 4.77
N PHE A 167 11.44 2.98 5.51
CA PHE A 167 12.75 3.50 5.16
C PHE A 167 13.75 3.11 6.25
N THR A 168 14.83 2.43 5.87
CA THR A 168 15.87 1.98 6.78
C THR A 168 17.20 2.48 6.27
N ASP A 169 17.91 3.28 7.06
CA ASP A 169 19.13 3.93 6.63
C ASP A 169 20.26 3.66 7.63
N ASP A 170 21.43 3.21 7.16
CA ASP A 170 22.67 3.15 7.95
C ASP A 170 23.74 4.13 7.42
N TYR A 171 23.40 4.91 6.38
CA TYR A 171 24.29 5.82 5.64
C TYR A 171 24.59 7.12 6.41
N MET A 172 25.83 7.62 6.33
CA MET A 172 26.19 8.91 6.97
C MET A 172 25.62 10.06 6.14
N LYS A 173 24.77 10.90 6.75
CA LYS A 173 24.02 12.00 6.11
C LYS A 173 22.82 11.55 5.27
N SER A 174 22.06 10.58 5.76
CA SER A 174 20.79 10.16 5.18
C SER A 174 19.63 11.04 5.62
N TYR A 175 18.75 11.34 4.66
CA TYR A 175 17.46 11.98 4.85
C TYR A 175 16.38 11.04 4.33
N SER A 176 15.62 10.30 5.14
CA SER A 176 14.68 9.33 4.54
C SER A 176 13.61 10.03 3.68
N VAL A 177 13.03 11.12 4.20
CA VAL A 177 12.19 12.04 3.43
C VAL A 177 12.77 13.46 3.50
N HIS A 178 13.11 14.02 2.34
CA HIS A 178 13.74 15.34 2.25
C HIS A 178 12.82 16.31 1.49
N ILE A 179 12.19 17.23 2.22
CA ILE A 179 11.22 18.19 1.71
C ILE A 179 11.90 19.55 1.55
N MET A 180 12.19 19.91 0.30
CA MET A 180 12.85 21.16 -0.06
C MET A 180 11.88 22.05 -0.84
N GLY A 181 11.05 22.78 -0.07
CA GLY A 181 9.98 23.64 -0.59
C GLY A 181 8.72 22.88 -1.01
N GLY A 182 7.75 23.63 -1.53
CA GLY A 182 6.43 23.11 -1.90
C GLY A 182 5.36 23.34 -0.82
N GLU A 183 4.14 22.87 -1.07
CA GLU A 183 3.01 23.06 -0.17
C GLU A 183 2.07 21.84 -0.17
N ASN A 184 1.43 21.58 0.98
CA ASN A 184 0.50 20.47 1.19
C ASN A 184 1.19 19.12 1.01
N ILE A 185 2.20 18.84 1.85
CA ILE A 185 2.90 17.57 1.84
C ILE A 185 2.44 16.75 3.05
N THR A 186 2.08 15.48 2.84
CA THR A 186 1.72 14.55 3.92
C THR A 186 2.64 13.35 3.93
N VAL A 187 3.20 13.03 5.10
CA VAL A 187 3.94 11.80 5.37
C VAL A 187 3.19 11.04 6.46
N ARG A 188 2.68 9.84 6.17
CA ARG A 188 1.86 9.11 7.15
C ARG A 188 2.02 7.61 7.18
N ASN A 189 1.66 7.01 8.31
CA ASN A 189 1.62 5.55 8.49
C ASN A 189 2.90 4.81 8.06
N SER A 190 4.05 5.48 8.15
CA SER A 190 5.33 4.96 7.66
C SER A 190 6.27 4.66 8.82
N THR A 191 7.21 3.75 8.61
CA THR A 191 8.29 3.45 9.56
C THR A 191 9.61 3.97 9.01
N ILE A 192 10.36 4.74 9.80
CA ILE A 192 11.63 5.35 9.41
C ILE A 192 12.68 5.05 10.48
N SER A 193 13.82 4.47 10.09
CA SER A 193 14.81 4.00 11.06
C SER A 193 16.25 4.23 10.65
N GLY A 194 17.10 4.60 11.62
CA GLY A 194 18.56 4.71 11.47
C GLY A 194 19.06 5.95 10.73
N ALA A 195 18.16 6.82 10.27
CA ALA A 195 18.52 8.01 9.51
C ALA A 195 19.24 9.07 10.37
N MET A 196 20.05 9.92 9.72
CA MET A 196 20.54 11.14 10.36
C MET A 196 19.35 12.07 10.61
N ASP A 197 18.62 12.44 9.55
CA ASP A 197 17.36 13.15 9.69
C ASP A 197 16.26 12.30 9.06
N ALA A 198 15.40 11.69 9.86
CA ALA A 198 14.34 10.84 9.31
C ALA A 198 13.40 11.64 8.38
N ILE A 199 13.00 12.84 8.78
CA ILE A 199 12.35 13.82 7.91
C ILE A 199 13.09 15.14 8.00
N SER A 200 13.52 15.67 6.85
CA SER A 200 14.10 17.01 6.73
C SER A 200 13.15 17.94 5.99
N ILE A 201 12.82 19.11 6.55
CA ILE A 201 11.89 20.08 5.94
C ILE A 201 12.54 21.46 5.88
N ALA A 202 12.71 22.00 4.69
CA ALA A 202 13.32 23.31 4.52
C ALA A 202 12.86 24.05 3.25
N SER A 203 13.55 25.15 2.96
CA SER A 203 13.42 25.94 1.72
C SER A 203 12.00 26.48 1.50
N GLY A 204 11.35 26.96 2.56
CA GLY A 204 10.04 27.59 2.46
C GLY A 204 8.85 26.64 2.27
N ALA A 205 9.00 25.36 2.61
CA ALA A 205 7.89 24.41 2.59
C ALA A 205 6.74 24.82 3.52
N LYS A 206 5.49 24.57 3.11
CA LYS A 206 4.29 24.96 3.85
C LYS A 206 3.26 23.83 3.97
N ASN A 207 2.43 23.87 5.01
CA ASN A 207 1.34 22.92 5.22
C ASN A 207 1.82 21.46 5.17
N VAL A 208 2.82 21.13 5.99
CA VAL A 208 3.38 19.77 6.06
C VAL A 208 2.73 19.02 7.22
N TYR A 209 2.16 17.86 6.93
CA TYR A 209 1.49 16.98 7.89
C TYR A 209 2.28 15.68 8.04
N VAL A 210 2.68 15.36 9.26
CA VAL A 210 3.38 14.12 9.62
C VAL A 210 2.50 13.37 10.62
N ASP A 211 1.83 12.31 10.18
CA ASP A 211 0.76 11.65 10.93
C ASP A 211 0.96 10.13 11.09
N GLY A 212 0.91 9.62 12.32
CA GLY A 212 0.86 8.17 12.55
C GLY A 212 2.11 7.41 12.12
N ASN A 213 3.28 8.06 12.06
CA ASN A 213 4.55 7.43 11.69
C ASN A 213 5.27 6.86 12.92
N THR A 214 6.18 5.92 12.68
CA THR A 214 7.08 5.35 13.70
C THR A 214 8.52 5.64 13.31
N PHE A 215 9.23 6.37 14.16
CA PHE A 215 10.64 6.75 14.01
C PHE A 215 11.48 5.92 14.98
N LEU A 216 12.45 5.14 14.47
CA LEU A 216 13.24 4.21 15.28
C LEU A 216 14.75 4.49 15.18
N ASN A 217 15.41 4.77 16.30
CA ASN A 217 16.87 4.91 16.39
C ASN A 217 17.46 5.90 15.37
N ASN A 218 16.80 7.04 15.15
CA ASN A 218 17.31 8.09 14.26
C ASN A 218 18.19 9.08 15.05
N ASP A 219 19.10 9.80 14.41
CA ASP A 219 19.83 10.89 15.08
C ASP A 219 18.83 12.01 15.39
N PHE A 220 18.14 12.51 14.36
CA PHE A 220 16.96 13.36 14.43
C PHE A 220 15.71 12.63 13.92
N GLY A 221 14.65 12.61 14.72
CA GLY A 221 13.33 12.16 14.27
C GLY A 221 12.76 13.07 13.16
N ALA A 222 12.91 14.38 13.32
CA ALA A 222 12.82 15.31 12.21
C ALA A 222 13.65 16.55 12.47
N PHE A 223 14.17 17.13 11.39
CA PHE A 223 14.92 18.39 11.41
C PHE A 223 14.29 19.36 10.43
N PHE A 224 13.90 20.56 10.87
CA PHE A 224 13.29 21.51 9.95
C PHE A 224 13.58 22.96 10.26
N GLY A 225 13.74 23.75 9.18
CA GLY A 225 13.93 25.20 9.22
C GLY A 225 14.15 25.86 7.87
N GLY A 226 14.38 27.17 7.86
CA GLY A 226 14.66 27.94 6.64
C GLY A 226 13.41 28.42 5.91
N GLY A 227 12.51 29.10 6.62
CA GLY A 227 11.39 29.84 6.02
C GLY A 227 10.07 29.07 5.95
N ILE A 228 9.94 27.99 6.70
CA ILE A 228 8.78 27.08 6.69
C ILE A 228 7.63 27.62 7.54
N SER A 229 6.41 27.13 7.29
CA SER A 229 5.22 27.47 8.09
C SER A 229 4.12 26.41 8.03
N TYR A 230 3.26 26.37 9.06
CA TYR A 230 2.13 25.44 9.18
C TYR A 230 2.59 23.98 9.15
N ILE A 231 3.40 23.61 10.13
CA ILE A 231 3.97 22.26 10.25
C ILE A 231 3.24 21.52 11.37
N THR A 232 2.71 20.34 11.07
CA THR A 232 1.97 19.52 12.04
C THR A 232 2.58 18.14 12.17
N PHE A 233 3.01 17.79 13.38
CA PHE A 233 3.37 16.43 13.78
C PHE A 233 2.29 15.89 14.70
N ILE A 234 1.60 14.82 14.30
CA ILE A 234 0.48 14.27 15.06
C ILE A 234 0.50 12.74 15.14
N ASN A 235 0.16 12.17 16.30
CA ASN A 235 0.04 10.72 16.52
C ASN A 235 1.29 9.90 16.15
N ASN A 236 2.49 10.48 16.15
CA ASN A 236 3.71 9.77 15.81
C ASN A 236 4.36 9.13 17.04
N ILE A 237 5.18 8.10 16.81
CA ILE A 237 6.02 7.47 17.83
C ILE A 237 7.49 7.72 17.46
N PHE A 238 8.24 8.36 18.34
CA PHE A 238 9.69 8.51 18.29
C PHE A 238 10.31 7.62 19.36
N ASP A 239 10.97 6.54 18.95
CA ASP A 239 11.55 5.54 19.84
C ASP A 239 13.03 5.33 19.55
N GLY A 240 13.88 5.77 20.48
CA GLY A 240 15.32 5.84 20.26
C GLY A 240 15.68 7.02 19.36
N PHE A 241 16.20 8.08 19.94
CA PHE A 241 16.70 9.24 19.19
C PHE A 241 17.83 9.95 19.93
N ASN A 242 18.72 10.63 19.21
CA ASN A 242 19.64 11.58 19.87
C ASN A 242 18.94 12.92 20.11
N GLU A 243 18.16 13.40 19.15
CA GLU A 243 17.25 14.54 19.30
C GLU A 243 15.93 14.16 18.60
N GLY A 244 14.77 14.49 19.20
CA GLY A 244 13.48 14.07 18.65
C GLY A 244 13.06 14.94 17.46
N LEU A 245 12.41 16.07 17.75
CA LEU A 245 12.01 17.08 16.77
C LEU A 245 12.86 18.34 16.93
N ALA A 246 13.69 18.65 15.94
CA ALA A 246 14.42 19.91 15.85
C ALA A 246 13.60 20.95 15.07
N ILE A 247 13.03 21.90 15.81
CA ILE A 247 12.28 23.06 15.33
C ILE A 247 13.25 24.25 15.24
N GLU A 248 13.80 24.48 14.06
CA GLU A 248 14.66 25.63 13.77
C GLU A 248 13.94 26.60 12.85
N LYS A 249 14.01 27.92 13.08
CA LYS A 249 13.51 28.93 12.11
C LYS A 249 12.13 28.59 11.51
N SER A 250 11.18 28.20 12.35
CA SER A 250 9.81 27.85 11.94
C SER A 250 8.87 28.97 12.35
N ALA A 251 8.14 29.56 11.41
CA ALA A 251 7.19 30.65 11.68
C ALA A 251 5.75 30.22 11.39
N ASN A 252 4.76 30.92 11.94
CA ASN A 252 3.34 30.74 11.61
C ASN A 252 2.84 29.30 11.81
N LEU A 253 2.62 28.96 13.09
CA LEU A 253 2.05 27.71 13.62
C LEU A 253 2.87 26.44 13.38
N THR A 254 3.49 25.93 14.44
CA THR A 254 4.00 24.55 14.50
C THR A 254 3.22 23.78 15.57
N SER A 255 2.52 22.72 15.18
CA SER A 255 1.70 21.91 16.09
C SER A 255 2.33 20.52 16.28
N VAL A 256 2.66 20.18 17.52
CA VAL A 256 3.16 18.87 17.94
C VAL A 256 2.11 18.26 18.87
N ILE A 257 1.28 17.35 18.35
CA ILE A 257 0.06 16.91 19.01
C ILE A 257 0.04 15.38 19.19
N ASN A 258 -0.24 14.88 20.39
CA ASN A 258 -0.44 13.44 20.66
C ASN A 258 0.69 12.53 20.17
N ASN A 259 1.93 13.01 20.13
CA ASN A 259 3.09 12.19 19.80
C ASN A 259 3.64 11.51 21.05
N THR A 260 4.33 10.39 20.87
CA THR A 260 5.05 9.68 21.93
C THR A 260 6.54 9.74 21.65
N PHE A 261 7.33 10.30 22.57
CA PHE A 261 8.78 10.34 22.55
C PHE A 261 9.31 9.45 23.66
N ILE A 262 9.96 8.34 23.30
CA ILE A 262 10.47 7.33 24.24
C ILE A 262 11.94 7.01 23.96
N ASN A 263 12.68 6.67 25.02
CA ASN A 263 14.07 6.17 24.94
C ASN A 263 15.04 7.16 24.25
N GLY A 264 14.90 8.46 24.51
CA GLY A 264 15.73 9.52 23.92
C GLY A 264 17.08 9.71 24.62
N ASN A 265 18.09 10.20 23.90
CA ASN A 265 19.44 10.53 24.39
C ASN A 265 19.80 12.02 24.23
N GLY A 266 18.78 12.88 24.14
CA GLY A 266 18.84 14.33 24.06
C GLY A 266 17.42 14.90 24.07
N ASP A 267 17.23 16.15 23.67
CA ASP A 267 15.93 16.80 23.79
C ASP A 267 14.89 16.14 22.87
N ALA A 268 13.70 15.83 23.41
CA ALA A 268 12.63 15.27 22.58
C ALA A 268 12.05 16.29 21.62
N ILE A 269 11.88 17.54 22.06
CA ILE A 269 11.60 18.68 21.19
C ILE A 269 12.70 19.70 21.45
N TYR A 270 13.48 19.95 20.43
CA TYR A 270 14.55 20.92 20.42
C TYR A 270 14.11 22.16 19.63
N ILE A 271 14.17 23.33 20.26
CA ILE A 271 13.73 24.59 19.63
C ILE A 271 14.89 25.59 19.64
N LYS A 272 15.36 26.01 18.47
CA LYS A 272 16.40 27.03 18.38
C LYS A 272 16.24 28.01 17.23
N ASN A 273 16.76 29.21 17.44
CA ASN A 273 17.09 30.09 16.34
C ASN A 273 18.52 29.80 15.86
N SER A 274 18.82 30.02 14.58
CA SER A 274 20.08 29.60 13.97
C SER A 274 20.55 30.61 12.92
N ASP A 275 21.85 30.69 12.64
CA ASP A 275 22.37 31.41 11.46
C ASP A 275 22.34 30.54 10.19
N ALA A 276 22.18 29.22 10.34
CA ALA A 276 22.32 28.25 9.25
C ALA A 276 21.02 28.06 8.43
N HIS A 277 21.15 27.79 7.13
CA HIS A 277 20.07 27.40 6.20
C HIS A 277 18.88 28.38 6.07
N GLY A 278 18.87 29.16 4.98
CA GLY A 278 17.70 29.95 4.55
C GLY A 278 17.47 31.29 5.27
N PRO A 279 16.46 32.07 4.84
CA PRO A 279 16.18 33.39 5.39
C PRO A 279 15.74 33.31 6.85
N TRP A 280 16.05 34.37 7.61
CA TRP A 280 15.58 34.52 8.99
C TRP A 280 14.06 34.49 9.06
N THR A 281 13.54 33.73 10.00
CA THR A 281 12.13 33.75 10.38
C THR A 281 12.03 33.76 11.90
N VAL A 282 11.00 34.43 12.41
CA VAL A 282 10.74 34.49 13.84
C VAL A 282 10.10 33.17 14.24
N ILE A 283 10.54 32.58 15.37
CA ILE A 283 9.96 31.34 15.87
C ILE A 283 8.66 31.68 16.58
N THR A 284 7.53 31.31 15.98
CA THR A 284 6.21 31.74 16.47
C THR A 284 5.17 30.63 16.54
N ASP A 285 4.22 30.80 17.46
CA ASP A 285 2.98 30.00 17.56
C ASP A 285 3.24 28.50 17.62
N ILE A 286 4.04 28.05 18.60
CA ILE A 286 4.32 26.62 18.77
C ILE A 286 3.33 26.05 19.78
N GLU A 287 2.57 25.03 19.36
CA GLU A 287 1.65 24.29 20.22
C GLU A 287 2.16 22.87 20.43
N ILE A 288 2.36 22.47 21.68
CA ILE A 288 2.82 21.15 22.08
C ILE A 288 1.73 20.55 23.00
N ILE A 289 0.88 19.69 22.46
CA ILE A 289 -0.36 19.28 23.16
C ILE A 289 -0.50 17.76 23.22
N GLY A 290 -0.79 17.20 24.39
CA GLY A 290 -1.17 15.78 24.51
C GLY A 290 -0.03 14.79 24.26
N ASN A 291 1.23 15.25 24.23
CA ASN A 291 2.38 14.39 23.94
C ASN A 291 2.84 13.64 25.20
N VAL A 292 3.44 12.48 24.97
CA VAL A 292 4.11 11.68 26.02
C VAL A 292 5.61 11.79 25.81
N PHE A 293 6.34 12.16 26.85
CA PHE A 293 7.79 12.21 26.91
C PHE A 293 8.25 11.24 28.00
N GLN A 294 8.96 10.18 27.62
CA GLN A 294 9.30 9.11 28.54
C GLN A 294 10.73 8.63 28.35
N ASP A 295 11.45 8.39 29.45
CA ASP A 295 12.78 7.76 29.47
C ASP A 295 13.76 8.51 28.54
N ILE A 296 13.90 9.81 28.77
CA ILE A 296 14.82 10.69 28.03
C ILE A 296 16.03 10.98 28.91
N VAL A 297 17.21 10.57 28.43
CA VAL A 297 18.51 10.82 29.07
C VAL A 297 19.26 11.93 28.35
N ASN A 298 20.13 12.65 29.07
CA ASN A 298 20.95 13.77 28.58
C ASN A 298 20.15 14.94 27.94
N GLY A 299 18.83 14.98 28.11
CA GLY A 299 17.96 15.97 27.46
C GLY A 299 16.67 16.25 28.24
N ALA A 300 15.96 17.27 27.79
CA ALA A 300 14.65 17.67 28.28
C ALA A 300 13.53 17.16 27.37
N ALA A 301 12.29 17.23 27.85
CA ALA A 301 11.15 17.00 26.97
C ALA A 301 11.06 18.14 25.94
N ILE A 302 11.31 19.37 26.38
CA ILE A 302 11.42 20.56 25.53
C ILE A 302 12.70 21.31 25.90
N GLY A 303 13.69 21.26 25.02
CA GLY A 303 14.94 22.00 25.10
C GLY A 303 14.89 23.26 24.24
N ILE A 304 15.25 24.41 24.81
CA ILE A 304 15.15 25.70 24.11
C ILE A 304 16.50 26.43 24.14
N ASP A 305 16.90 26.94 22.98
CA ASP A 305 18.04 27.83 22.78
C ASP A 305 19.40 27.30 23.28
N LYS A 306 19.76 26.09 22.85
CA LYS A 306 21.06 25.47 23.18
C LYS A 306 22.28 26.27 22.70
N GLU A 307 22.10 27.20 21.76
CA GLU A 307 23.18 28.00 21.18
C GLU A 307 23.18 29.48 21.64
N GLY A 308 22.15 29.95 22.34
CA GLY A 308 22.08 31.31 22.88
C GLY A 308 21.81 32.41 21.86
N ILE A 309 21.11 32.08 20.76
CA ILE A 309 20.96 32.95 19.56
C ILE A 309 19.57 33.60 19.50
N PHE A 310 18.73 33.50 20.54
CA PHE A 310 17.48 34.27 20.58
C PHE A 310 17.75 35.77 20.72
N HIS A 311 17.81 36.48 19.58
CA HIS A 311 17.95 37.93 19.55
C HIS A 311 16.60 38.63 19.79
N ALA A 312 16.55 39.48 20.82
CA ALA A 312 15.37 40.14 21.40
C ALA A 312 14.66 41.21 20.51
N GLY A 313 14.62 41.03 19.19
CA GLY A 313 14.16 42.05 18.23
C GLY A 313 12.82 41.82 17.53
N GLY A 314 12.07 40.77 17.88
CA GLY A 314 10.78 40.44 17.26
C GLY A 314 9.78 40.01 18.32
N THR A 315 8.55 40.51 18.24
CA THR A 315 7.53 40.46 19.27
C THR A 315 7.06 39.04 19.65
N GLY A 316 7.68 38.43 20.67
CA GLY A 316 6.99 37.70 21.76
C GLY A 316 6.02 36.59 21.37
N ASP A 317 6.45 35.63 20.58
CA ASP A 317 5.58 34.54 20.14
C ASP A 317 5.51 33.37 21.14
N SER A 318 4.29 32.86 21.31
CA SER A 318 3.89 31.99 22.42
C SER A 318 4.23 30.52 22.12
N ILE A 319 5.09 29.90 22.93
CA ILE A 319 5.13 28.43 23.00
C ILE A 319 4.17 27.97 24.08
N ILE A 320 3.26 27.08 23.71
CA ILE A 320 2.21 26.60 24.60
C ILE A 320 2.30 25.08 24.72
N GLY A 321 2.56 24.59 25.93
CA GLY A 321 2.46 23.19 26.29
C GLY A 321 1.21 22.91 27.12
N ARG A 322 0.39 21.93 26.72
CA ARG A 322 -0.80 21.51 27.47
C ARG A 322 -1.02 20.01 27.41
N ASN A 323 -1.47 19.45 28.53
CA ASN A 323 -1.81 18.03 28.68
C ASN A 323 -0.69 17.10 28.22
N ASN A 324 0.57 17.51 28.37
CA ASN A 324 1.69 16.64 28.06
C ASN A 324 2.01 15.77 29.29
N THR A 325 2.54 14.58 29.06
CA THR A 325 2.97 13.68 30.13
C THR A 325 4.50 13.57 30.09
N VAL A 326 5.17 13.82 31.22
CA VAL A 326 6.65 13.83 31.31
C VAL A 326 7.14 12.86 32.37
N ILE A 327 7.91 11.86 31.96
CA ILE A 327 8.25 10.69 32.75
C ILE A 327 9.74 10.39 32.60
N ASN A 328 10.48 10.31 33.71
CA ASN A 328 11.91 9.96 33.68
C ASN A 328 12.72 10.75 32.64
N VAL A 329 12.52 12.08 32.62
CA VAL A 329 13.23 12.99 31.71
C VAL A 329 14.29 13.72 32.52
N GLU A 330 15.57 13.51 32.19
CA GLU A 330 16.71 13.94 33.00
C GLU A 330 16.73 15.46 33.24
N ASN A 331 16.54 16.26 32.17
CA ASN A 331 16.49 17.72 32.28
C ASN A 331 15.06 18.26 32.47
N GLY A 332 14.12 17.39 32.85
CA GLY A 332 12.73 17.75 33.15
C GLY A 332 11.90 18.17 31.92
N TYR A 333 10.75 18.78 32.20
CA TYR A 333 9.78 19.13 31.15
C TYR A 333 10.31 20.21 30.20
N VAL A 334 10.83 21.31 30.74
CA VAL A 334 11.39 22.40 29.95
C VAL A 334 12.76 22.79 30.48
N THR A 335 13.74 22.85 29.59
CA THR A 335 15.07 23.42 29.87
C THR A 335 15.35 24.57 28.93
N LEU A 336 15.75 25.70 29.52
CA LEU A 336 16.28 26.86 28.81
C LEU A 336 17.80 26.81 28.92
N TYR A 337 18.48 26.65 27.80
CA TYR A 337 19.93 26.53 27.77
C TYR A 337 20.64 27.89 27.70
N SER A 338 19.92 28.95 27.37
CA SER A 338 20.44 30.32 27.37
C SER A 338 19.65 31.24 28.31
N SER A 339 20.25 32.38 28.65
CA SER A 339 19.60 33.45 29.40
C SER A 339 18.78 34.39 28.50
N GLY A 340 18.32 33.94 27.33
CA GLY A 340 17.60 34.77 26.35
C GLY A 340 16.46 35.57 27.00
N GLU A 341 16.49 36.88 26.83
CA GLU A 341 15.44 37.78 27.35
C GLU A 341 14.20 37.74 26.41
N ASN A 342 12.99 37.71 26.99
CA ASN A 342 11.69 37.89 26.31
C ASN A 342 11.06 36.67 25.61
N LEU A 343 11.13 35.47 26.20
CA LEU A 343 10.33 34.32 25.76
C LEU A 343 9.07 34.15 26.62
N ASN A 344 7.89 34.09 25.97
CA ASN A 344 6.61 33.85 26.64
C ASN A 344 6.23 32.37 26.53
N PHE A 345 6.31 31.66 27.65
CA PHE A 345 5.94 30.24 27.75
C PHE A 345 4.72 30.06 28.62
N THR A 346 3.76 29.27 28.15
CA THR A 346 2.67 28.74 28.98
C THR A 346 2.73 27.22 28.94
N MET A 347 3.17 26.61 30.03
CA MET A 347 3.26 25.16 30.20
C MET A 347 2.39 24.76 31.38
N ASP A 348 1.70 23.62 31.31
CA ASP A 348 1.16 23.02 32.52
C ASP A 348 2.30 22.57 33.47
N SER A 349 1.99 22.46 34.75
CA SER A 349 2.91 21.87 35.71
C SER A 349 2.71 20.37 35.73
N SER A 350 3.38 19.60 34.87
CA SER A 350 3.21 18.14 34.89
C SER A 350 4.52 17.37 34.67
N LEU A 351 5.23 17.17 35.79
CA LEU A 351 5.94 15.91 36.00
C LEU A 351 4.93 14.96 36.65
N GLU A 352 4.16 14.24 35.84
CA GLU A 352 3.30 13.17 36.34
C GLU A 352 3.95 11.82 35.99
N THR A 353 4.05 10.94 36.98
CA THR A 353 4.29 9.51 36.71
C THR A 353 3.20 9.05 35.74
N PRO A 354 3.53 8.37 34.65
CA PRO A 354 2.54 8.07 33.63
C PRO A 354 1.47 7.19 34.25
N PRO A 355 0.20 7.41 33.90
CA PRO A 355 -0.76 6.34 34.06
C PRO A 355 -0.25 5.15 33.24
N VAL A 356 -0.15 4.00 33.90
CA VAL A 356 0.19 2.73 33.25
C VAL A 356 -0.99 2.36 32.36
N GLU A 357 -0.84 2.51 31.05
CA GLU A 357 -1.90 2.30 30.08
C GLU A 357 -1.46 1.33 28.98
N ALA A 358 -2.34 0.38 28.67
CA ALA A 358 -2.16 -0.51 27.54
C ALA A 358 -2.65 0.16 26.25
N ASN A 359 -1.99 -0.12 25.13
CA ASN A 359 -2.42 0.35 23.82
C ASN A 359 -2.22 -0.76 22.80
N VAL A 360 -3.27 -1.19 22.11
CA VAL A 360 -3.21 -2.39 21.26
C VAL A 360 -3.43 -2.03 19.80
N SER A 361 -2.47 -2.41 18.95
CA SER A 361 -2.57 -2.34 17.50
C SER A 361 -2.76 -3.72 16.88
N ILE A 362 -3.35 -3.77 15.68
CA ILE A 362 -3.61 -5.01 14.95
C ILE A 362 -3.37 -4.82 13.44
N SER A 363 -2.78 -5.81 12.78
CA SER A 363 -2.59 -5.84 11.33
C SER A 363 -2.94 -7.22 10.75
N SER A 364 -3.19 -7.27 9.44
CA SER A 364 -3.58 -8.51 8.75
C SER A 364 -3.01 -8.58 7.32
N THR A 365 -2.54 -9.76 6.92
CA THR A 365 -2.00 -10.01 5.57
C THR A 365 -2.55 -11.31 4.98
N VAL A 366 -2.47 -11.44 3.64
CA VAL A 366 -2.90 -12.64 2.91
C VAL A 366 -1.90 -13.01 1.81
N SER A 367 -1.53 -14.28 1.75
CA SER A 367 -0.40 -14.79 0.97
C SER A 367 -0.67 -15.05 -0.53
N SER A 368 -1.58 -14.33 -1.19
CA SER A 368 -1.87 -14.60 -2.61
C SER A 368 -2.40 -13.41 -3.42
N ALA A 369 -1.87 -13.25 -4.63
CA ALA A 369 -2.32 -12.26 -5.60
C ALA A 369 -3.63 -12.66 -6.31
N ALA A 370 -3.90 -13.96 -6.50
CA ALA A 370 -5.10 -14.44 -7.19
C ALA A 370 -5.61 -15.76 -6.60
N ILE A 371 -6.85 -15.75 -6.09
CA ILE A 371 -7.51 -16.91 -5.48
C ILE A 371 -8.66 -17.35 -6.38
N LYS A 372 -8.81 -18.64 -6.69
CA LYS A 372 -10.03 -19.21 -7.27
C LYS A 372 -10.83 -19.96 -6.23
N ASN A 373 -12.13 -20.16 -6.48
CA ASN A 373 -12.95 -21.03 -5.66
C ASN A 373 -12.33 -22.44 -5.55
N GLY A 374 -12.03 -22.86 -4.33
CA GLY A 374 -11.37 -24.12 -3.97
C GLY A 374 -9.87 -24.00 -3.69
N ASP A 375 -9.23 -22.87 -3.95
CA ASP A 375 -7.83 -22.64 -3.64
C ASP A 375 -7.65 -22.35 -2.15
N LYS A 376 -6.43 -22.59 -1.64
CA LYS A 376 -6.01 -22.24 -0.27
C LYS A 376 -5.27 -20.90 -0.29
N ALA A 377 -5.46 -20.11 0.76
CA ALA A 377 -4.72 -18.90 1.06
C ALA A 377 -4.31 -18.90 2.54
N THR A 378 -3.14 -18.34 2.84
CA THR A 378 -2.70 -18.15 4.22
C THR A 378 -3.04 -16.73 4.65
N TYR A 379 -3.71 -16.61 5.78
CA TYR A 379 -3.98 -15.33 6.44
C TYR A 379 -3.15 -15.24 7.70
N THR A 380 -2.52 -14.10 7.91
CA THR A 380 -1.76 -13.81 9.13
C THR A 380 -2.38 -12.59 9.80
N VAL A 381 -2.66 -12.70 11.09
CA VAL A 381 -3.09 -11.59 11.95
C VAL A 381 -2.04 -11.37 13.01
N THR A 382 -1.63 -10.13 13.22
CA THR A 382 -0.63 -9.75 14.22
C THR A 382 -1.23 -8.70 15.14
N VAL A 383 -1.08 -8.88 16.46
CA VAL A 383 -1.53 -7.95 17.49
C VAL A 383 -0.32 -7.55 18.33
N LYS A 384 -0.11 -6.25 18.54
CA LYS A 384 1.01 -5.72 19.34
C LYS A 384 0.47 -4.78 20.42
N ASN A 385 0.93 -4.95 21.65
CA ASN A 385 0.73 -3.96 22.70
C ASN A 385 1.86 -2.93 22.61
N THR A 386 1.53 -1.71 22.20
CA THR A 386 2.43 -0.55 22.09
C THR A 386 2.37 0.36 23.31
N GLY A 387 1.54 0.04 24.32
CA GLY A 387 1.47 0.78 25.58
C GLY A 387 2.56 0.36 26.57
N ASN A 388 2.64 1.11 27.67
CA ASN A 388 3.57 0.86 28.79
C ASN A 388 2.92 0.00 29.91
N GLY A 389 1.63 -0.30 29.81
CA GLY A 389 0.89 -1.24 30.66
C GLY A 389 0.51 -2.54 29.95
N ASP A 390 0.17 -3.56 30.74
CA ASP A 390 -0.29 -4.85 30.22
C ASP A 390 -1.72 -4.77 29.66
N ALA A 391 -1.91 -5.17 28.40
CA ALA A 391 -3.25 -5.31 27.84
C ALA A 391 -3.86 -6.62 28.35
N THR A 392 -4.97 -6.56 29.09
CA THR A 392 -5.66 -7.73 29.62
C THR A 392 -6.92 -8.06 28.80
N ASN A 393 -7.37 -9.31 28.84
CA ASN A 393 -8.55 -9.79 28.09
C ASN A 393 -8.52 -9.50 26.58
N VAL A 394 -7.33 -9.53 25.96
CA VAL A 394 -7.16 -9.27 24.53
C VAL A 394 -7.83 -10.37 23.70
N LYS A 395 -8.74 -9.96 22.81
CA LYS A 395 -9.54 -10.82 21.93
C LYS A 395 -9.60 -10.23 20.52
N VAL A 396 -9.57 -11.07 19.51
CA VAL A 396 -9.73 -10.68 18.10
C VAL A 396 -10.93 -11.37 17.48
N SER A 397 -11.80 -10.60 16.83
CA SER A 397 -12.96 -11.06 16.05
C SER A 397 -12.86 -10.63 14.59
N ASP A 398 -13.83 -11.05 13.78
CA ASP A 398 -14.03 -10.61 12.38
C ASP A 398 -12.83 -10.85 11.44
N ILE A 399 -11.95 -11.78 11.82
CA ILE A 399 -10.71 -12.11 11.10
C ILE A 399 -10.99 -12.55 9.66
N LEU A 400 -11.98 -13.43 9.47
CA LEU A 400 -12.38 -13.96 8.16
C LEU A 400 -13.89 -14.11 8.08
N LYS A 401 -14.48 -13.71 6.95
CA LYS A 401 -15.90 -13.96 6.67
C LYS A 401 -16.10 -15.41 6.21
N SER A 402 -16.72 -16.21 7.06
CA SER A 402 -17.03 -17.63 6.82
C SER A 402 -17.84 -17.91 5.54
N TYR A 403 -18.53 -16.91 5.01
CA TYR A 403 -19.24 -16.99 3.74
C TYR A 403 -18.33 -17.18 2.51
N TYR A 404 -17.11 -16.63 2.54
CA TYR A 404 -16.15 -16.73 1.44
C TYR A 404 -15.08 -17.81 1.68
N PHE A 405 -14.79 -18.11 2.94
CA PHE A 405 -13.72 -19.01 3.32
C PHE A 405 -14.18 -20.05 4.36
N SER A 406 -13.71 -21.28 4.20
CA SER A 406 -13.61 -22.24 5.30
C SER A 406 -12.15 -22.26 5.77
N SER A 407 -11.89 -21.99 7.05
CA SER A 407 -10.53 -21.94 7.60
C SER A 407 -10.32 -22.94 8.72
N TYR A 408 -9.06 -23.30 8.95
CA TYR A 408 -8.61 -23.91 10.19
C TYR A 408 -7.32 -23.21 10.63
N THR A 409 -7.10 -23.14 11.94
CA THR A 409 -5.87 -22.58 12.49
C THR A 409 -4.70 -23.49 12.19
N THR A 410 -3.61 -22.90 11.73
CA THR A 410 -2.34 -23.60 11.55
C THR A 410 -1.36 -23.27 12.67
N TYR A 411 -1.43 -22.06 13.23
CA TYR A 411 -0.54 -21.62 14.30
C TYR A 411 -1.15 -20.44 15.07
N ALA A 412 -0.96 -20.39 16.38
CA ALA A 412 -1.16 -19.21 17.21
C ALA A 412 0.04 -19.12 18.16
N SER A 413 0.75 -17.99 18.18
CA SER A 413 1.90 -17.81 19.08
C SER A 413 1.50 -17.70 20.54
N GLN A 414 0.25 -17.28 20.79
CA GLN A 414 -0.33 -17.13 22.10
C GLN A 414 -1.85 -17.33 22.04
N GLY A 415 -2.42 -17.84 23.13
CA GLY A 415 -3.86 -17.96 23.28
C GLY A 415 -4.47 -19.06 22.42
N THR A 416 -5.78 -18.99 22.22
CA THR A 416 -6.55 -20.03 21.49
C THR A 416 -7.49 -19.41 20.47
N TYR A 417 -7.54 -20.00 19.27
CA TYR A 417 -8.50 -19.62 18.23
C TYR A 417 -9.60 -20.67 18.11
N SER A 418 -10.86 -20.24 18.20
CA SER A 418 -12.02 -21.11 17.98
C SER A 418 -13.21 -20.29 17.48
N ASN A 419 -14.03 -20.89 16.61
CA ASN A 419 -15.28 -20.30 16.12
C ASN A 419 -15.13 -18.86 15.56
N GLY A 420 -14.01 -18.55 14.89
CA GLY A 420 -13.77 -17.21 14.32
C GLY A 420 -13.16 -16.19 15.28
N ASN A 421 -13.00 -16.53 16.57
CA ASN A 421 -12.47 -15.64 17.60
C ASN A 421 -11.12 -16.15 18.10
N TRP A 422 -10.17 -15.22 18.26
CA TRP A 422 -8.86 -15.49 18.86
C TRP A 422 -8.79 -14.86 20.25
N ASN A 423 -8.66 -15.68 21.30
CA ASN A 423 -8.50 -15.21 22.67
C ASN A 423 -7.02 -15.26 23.03
N ILE A 424 -6.35 -14.10 23.11
CA ILE A 424 -4.92 -13.97 23.42
C ILE A 424 -4.68 -13.98 24.93
N GLY A 425 -5.60 -13.40 25.71
CA GLY A 425 -5.45 -13.24 27.17
C GLY A 425 -4.69 -11.96 27.50
N THR A 426 -3.66 -12.04 28.33
CA THR A 426 -2.81 -10.88 28.66
C THR A 426 -1.67 -10.75 27.66
N LEU A 427 -1.53 -9.57 27.05
CA LEU A 427 -0.41 -9.22 26.20
C LEU A 427 0.40 -8.13 26.88
N GLY A 428 1.57 -8.50 27.43
CA GLY A 428 2.39 -7.57 28.20
C GLY A 428 2.88 -6.37 27.38
N ALA A 429 3.28 -5.30 28.06
CA ALA A 429 3.83 -4.10 27.43
C ALA A 429 4.93 -4.44 26.40
N GLY A 430 4.85 -3.85 25.20
CA GLY A 430 5.76 -4.10 24.08
C GLY A 430 5.62 -5.45 23.35
N ASN A 431 4.88 -6.42 23.89
CA ASN A 431 4.79 -7.77 23.32
C ASN A 431 3.91 -7.86 22.07
N THR A 432 4.17 -8.90 21.28
CA THR A 432 3.44 -9.20 20.04
C THR A 432 2.93 -10.64 20.03
N ALA A 433 1.67 -10.82 19.60
CA ALA A 433 1.08 -12.12 19.32
C ALA A 433 0.73 -12.24 17.82
N SER A 434 0.82 -13.44 17.26
CA SER A 434 0.43 -13.72 15.87
C SER A 434 -0.44 -14.98 15.73
N LEU A 435 -1.36 -14.93 14.77
CA LEU A 435 -2.24 -16.03 14.37
C LEU A 435 -2.09 -16.27 12.87
N VAL A 436 -1.85 -17.52 12.48
CA VAL A 436 -1.80 -17.96 11.09
C VAL A 436 -2.94 -18.94 10.81
N LEU A 437 -3.75 -18.63 9.81
CA LEU A 437 -4.89 -19.41 9.35
C LEU A 437 -4.67 -19.91 7.93
N SER A 438 -4.95 -21.19 7.70
CA SER A 438 -5.11 -21.71 6.33
C SER A 438 -6.58 -21.67 5.94
N ALA A 439 -6.92 -20.83 4.96
CA ALA A 439 -8.27 -20.58 4.50
C ALA A 439 -8.48 -21.14 3.09
N THR A 440 -9.48 -21.99 2.90
CA THR A 440 -9.93 -22.48 1.58
C THR A 440 -11.09 -21.62 1.09
N ALA A 441 -10.97 -21.05 -0.10
CA ALA A 441 -12.07 -20.31 -0.71
C ALA A 441 -13.23 -21.26 -1.08
N VAL A 442 -14.45 -20.93 -0.65
CA VAL A 442 -15.66 -21.75 -0.91
C VAL A 442 -16.65 -21.06 -1.86
N LYS A 443 -16.44 -19.77 -2.13
CA LYS A 443 -17.33 -18.96 -2.99
C LYS A 443 -16.55 -17.90 -3.77
N SER A 444 -16.85 -17.78 -5.07
CA SER A 444 -16.32 -16.68 -5.90
C SER A 444 -17.04 -15.35 -5.61
N GLY A 445 -16.31 -14.23 -5.69
CA GLY A 445 -16.83 -12.88 -5.46
C GLY A 445 -15.80 -11.97 -4.81
N LEU A 446 -16.19 -10.74 -4.46
CA LEU A 446 -15.35 -9.82 -3.70
C LEU A 446 -15.44 -10.19 -2.21
N ALA A 447 -14.38 -10.81 -1.68
CA ALA A 447 -14.23 -11.07 -0.27
C ALA A 447 -13.58 -9.87 0.40
N SER A 448 -14.14 -9.44 1.53
CA SER A 448 -13.58 -8.36 2.34
C SER A 448 -13.60 -8.74 3.82
N SER A 449 -12.47 -8.59 4.50
CA SER A 449 -12.31 -8.81 5.94
C SER A 449 -11.54 -7.66 6.59
N GLN A 450 -11.87 -7.37 7.85
CA GLN A 450 -11.17 -6.42 8.69
C GLN A 450 -11.28 -6.95 10.11
N ALA A 451 -10.15 -7.39 10.67
CA ALA A 451 -10.12 -7.95 12.01
C ALA A 451 -10.31 -6.82 13.03
N LYS A 452 -10.99 -7.12 14.13
CA LYS A 452 -11.17 -6.20 15.26
C LYS A 452 -10.54 -6.79 16.50
N VAL A 453 -9.68 -6.03 17.16
CA VAL A 453 -9.16 -6.38 18.49
C VAL A 453 -9.90 -5.58 19.56
N THR A 454 -10.18 -6.23 20.68
CA THR A 454 -10.71 -5.62 21.91
C THR A 454 -9.88 -6.08 23.10
N ALA A 455 -9.69 -5.23 24.10
CA ALA A 455 -9.13 -5.58 25.40
C ALA A 455 -9.96 -4.91 26.51
N ASP A 456 -9.58 -5.07 27.77
CA ASP A 456 -10.14 -4.27 28.87
C ASP A 456 -9.82 -2.76 28.67
N ASP A 457 -10.26 -1.91 29.60
CA ASP A 457 -10.10 -0.44 29.52
C ASP A 457 -10.67 0.19 28.24
N ASN A 458 -11.68 -0.46 27.66
CA ASN A 458 -12.35 -0.08 26.42
C ASN A 458 -11.41 0.01 25.19
N ILE A 459 -10.25 -0.65 25.22
CA ILE A 459 -9.32 -0.67 24.09
C ILE A 459 -9.96 -1.40 22.92
N THR A 460 -10.00 -0.74 21.77
CA THR A 460 -10.50 -1.30 20.52
C THR A 460 -9.68 -0.79 19.34
N ALA A 461 -9.28 -1.68 18.44
CA ALA A 461 -8.64 -1.30 17.18
C ALA A 461 -9.08 -2.23 16.04
N THR A 462 -8.88 -1.78 14.80
CA THR A 462 -9.20 -2.57 13.60
C THR A 462 -7.98 -2.69 12.70
N SER A 463 -7.82 -3.83 12.06
CA SER A 463 -6.72 -4.04 11.12
C SER A 463 -6.91 -3.21 9.85
N ASN A 464 -5.88 -3.19 9.01
CA ASN A 464 -6.05 -2.88 7.59
C ASN A 464 -7.13 -3.79 6.97
N LYS A 465 -7.87 -3.25 6.01
CA LYS A 465 -8.91 -3.98 5.29
C LYS A 465 -8.26 -4.86 4.21
N ILE A 466 -8.57 -6.15 4.22
CA ILE A 466 -8.18 -7.07 3.15
C ILE A 466 -9.34 -7.17 2.18
N GLU A 467 -9.13 -6.79 0.92
CA GLU A 467 -10.06 -7.02 -0.19
C GLU A 467 -9.43 -7.94 -1.23
N LYS A 468 -10.11 -9.05 -1.52
CA LYS A 468 -9.65 -10.04 -2.50
C LYS A 468 -10.79 -10.52 -3.39
N THR A 469 -10.57 -10.43 -4.69
CA THR A 469 -11.45 -11.03 -5.69
C THR A 469 -11.17 -12.53 -5.80
N ILE A 470 -12.12 -13.34 -5.35
CA ILE A 470 -12.11 -14.79 -5.55
C ILE A 470 -12.69 -15.10 -6.93
N ASN A 471 -11.82 -15.54 -7.83
CA ASN A 471 -12.15 -15.85 -9.21
C ASN A 471 -12.99 -17.14 -9.33
N LYS A 472 -13.86 -17.18 -10.33
CA LYS A 472 -14.63 -18.39 -10.66
C LYS A 472 -13.69 -19.51 -11.12
N ASN A 473 -13.88 -20.69 -10.57
CA ASN A 473 -13.25 -21.94 -11.00
C ASN A 473 -14.20 -22.68 -11.95
N ILE A 474 -14.10 -22.37 -13.25
CA ILE A 474 -14.87 -23.03 -14.32
C ILE A 474 -13.91 -23.84 -15.18
N LYS A 475 -14.15 -25.16 -15.31
CA LYS A 475 -13.32 -26.06 -16.13
C LYS A 475 -14.20 -26.82 -17.10
N LEU A 476 -14.35 -26.29 -18.32
CA LEU A 476 -15.19 -26.90 -19.36
C LEU A 476 -14.39 -27.87 -20.24
N SER A 477 -14.94 -29.06 -20.45
CA SER A 477 -14.48 -30.00 -21.46
C SER A 477 -15.64 -30.50 -22.31
N TYR A 478 -15.38 -30.94 -23.54
CA TYR A 478 -16.41 -31.47 -24.43
C TYR A 478 -15.93 -32.66 -25.25
N SER A 479 -16.88 -33.51 -25.65
CA SER A 479 -16.63 -34.64 -26.56
C SER A 479 -17.76 -34.76 -27.57
N ASN A 480 -17.44 -34.97 -28.84
CA ASN A 480 -18.43 -35.18 -29.90
C ASN A 480 -18.32 -36.60 -30.48
N SER A 481 -19.44 -37.20 -30.84
CA SER A 481 -19.48 -38.53 -31.48
C SER A 481 -20.63 -38.69 -32.47
N LEU A 482 -20.49 -39.67 -33.35
CA LEU A 482 -21.54 -40.17 -34.24
C LEU A 482 -21.89 -41.60 -33.82
N SER A 483 -23.16 -41.96 -33.84
CA SER A 483 -23.59 -43.33 -33.50
C SER A 483 -23.13 -44.37 -34.53
N LYS A 484 -22.89 -43.94 -35.78
CA LYS A 484 -22.49 -44.80 -36.91
C LYS A 484 -21.63 -44.00 -37.88
N THR A 485 -20.63 -44.65 -38.46
CA THR A 485 -19.78 -44.09 -39.53
C THR A 485 -20.24 -44.51 -40.94
N LYS A 486 -21.18 -45.45 -41.04
CA LYS A 486 -21.78 -45.91 -42.32
C LYS A 486 -23.27 -46.22 -42.13
N VAL A 487 -24.13 -45.79 -43.06
CA VAL A 487 -25.59 -45.95 -42.96
C VAL A 487 -26.26 -46.08 -44.34
N LYS A 488 -27.37 -46.82 -44.47
CA LYS A 488 -28.17 -46.88 -45.71
C LYS A 488 -28.90 -45.54 -45.95
N ARG A 489 -29.17 -45.20 -47.22
CA ARG A 489 -30.10 -44.10 -47.55
C ARG A 489 -31.42 -44.24 -46.79
N ASN A 490 -32.01 -43.12 -46.36
CA ASN A 490 -33.24 -42.99 -45.58
C ASN A 490 -33.18 -43.52 -44.13
N SER A 491 -32.03 -44.01 -43.67
CA SER A 491 -31.82 -44.42 -42.27
C SER A 491 -31.35 -43.25 -41.38
N TYR A 492 -31.25 -43.52 -40.07
CA TYR A 492 -30.91 -42.52 -39.05
C TYR A 492 -29.47 -42.65 -38.52
N VAL A 493 -28.86 -41.51 -38.23
CA VAL A 493 -27.59 -41.35 -37.50
C VAL A 493 -27.82 -40.40 -36.33
N TYR A 494 -27.22 -40.66 -35.18
CA TYR A 494 -27.27 -39.76 -34.03
C TYR A 494 -25.93 -39.04 -33.87
N THR A 495 -25.98 -37.73 -33.69
CA THR A 495 -24.83 -36.98 -33.16
C THR A 495 -24.97 -36.87 -31.66
N THR A 496 -23.86 -36.94 -30.93
CA THR A 496 -23.83 -36.66 -29.49
C THR A 496 -22.74 -35.64 -29.18
N THR A 497 -23.08 -34.60 -28.43
CA THR A 497 -22.12 -33.68 -27.80
C THR A 497 -22.30 -33.76 -26.29
N LYS A 498 -21.26 -34.15 -25.57
CA LYS A 498 -21.23 -34.05 -24.10
C LYS A 498 -20.38 -32.85 -23.73
N VAL A 499 -20.86 -32.02 -22.80
CA VAL A 499 -20.09 -30.92 -22.21
C VAL A 499 -20.09 -31.09 -20.70
N LYS A 500 -18.91 -31.14 -20.09
CA LYS A 500 -18.71 -31.30 -18.64
C LYS A 500 -18.12 -30.02 -18.07
N ASN A 501 -18.63 -29.59 -16.92
CA ASN A 501 -17.98 -28.60 -16.08
C ASN A 501 -17.36 -29.32 -14.88
N SER A 502 -16.04 -29.52 -14.86
CA SER A 502 -15.31 -30.07 -13.71
C SER A 502 -14.85 -28.99 -12.73
N GLY A 503 -15.21 -27.73 -12.96
CA GLY A 503 -14.96 -26.63 -12.04
C GLY A 503 -15.91 -26.64 -10.84
N LYS A 504 -15.65 -25.75 -9.87
CA LYS A 504 -16.44 -25.56 -8.66
C LYS A 504 -17.54 -24.51 -8.80
N ASP A 505 -17.49 -23.67 -9.84
CA ASP A 505 -18.52 -22.66 -10.10
C ASP A 505 -19.38 -23.01 -11.32
N LYS A 506 -20.62 -22.53 -11.32
CA LYS A 506 -21.52 -22.61 -12.47
C LYS A 506 -20.85 -21.94 -13.68
N SER A 507 -20.90 -22.59 -14.83
CA SER A 507 -20.30 -22.05 -16.04
C SER A 507 -20.99 -20.75 -16.48
N ASN A 508 -20.25 -19.93 -17.22
CA ASN A 508 -20.86 -18.94 -18.09
C ASN A 508 -21.72 -19.62 -19.17
N THR A 509 -22.39 -18.83 -20.01
CA THR A 509 -23.19 -19.33 -21.12
C THR A 509 -22.36 -20.19 -22.06
N VAL A 510 -22.81 -21.44 -22.27
CA VAL A 510 -22.27 -22.39 -23.24
C VAL A 510 -23.19 -22.45 -24.45
N LYS A 511 -22.59 -22.35 -25.64
CA LYS A 511 -23.25 -22.49 -26.94
C LYS A 511 -22.76 -23.75 -27.63
N VAL A 512 -23.69 -24.63 -27.98
CA VAL A 512 -23.42 -25.81 -28.81
C VAL A 512 -24.19 -25.65 -30.13
N LYS A 513 -23.53 -25.87 -31.27
CA LYS A 513 -24.15 -25.85 -32.59
C LYS A 513 -23.69 -27.05 -33.40
N ILE A 514 -24.62 -27.73 -34.06
CA ILE A 514 -24.34 -28.86 -34.94
C ILE A 514 -24.79 -28.48 -36.36
N THR A 515 -23.83 -28.27 -37.24
CA THR A 515 -24.07 -27.95 -38.65
C THR A 515 -24.08 -29.24 -39.45
N LEU A 516 -25.19 -29.47 -40.14
CA LEU A 516 -25.39 -30.66 -40.96
C LEU A 516 -25.18 -30.36 -42.45
N PRO A 517 -24.65 -31.33 -43.23
CA PRO A 517 -24.41 -31.15 -44.66
C PRO A 517 -25.70 -31.34 -45.46
N LYS A 518 -25.70 -30.86 -46.72
CA LYS A 518 -26.74 -31.18 -47.70
C LYS A 518 -26.94 -32.71 -47.80
N GLY A 519 -28.19 -33.13 -48.00
CA GLY A 519 -28.54 -34.56 -48.02
C GLY A 519 -28.72 -35.18 -46.64
N THR A 520 -28.98 -34.36 -45.62
CA THR A 520 -29.40 -34.80 -44.28
C THR A 520 -30.57 -33.93 -43.78
N LYS A 521 -31.40 -34.46 -42.88
CA LYS A 521 -32.50 -33.73 -42.23
C LYS A 521 -32.49 -33.96 -40.72
N ILE A 522 -32.65 -32.90 -39.92
CA ILE A 522 -32.89 -33.02 -38.48
C ILE A 522 -34.29 -33.61 -38.28
N VAL A 523 -34.39 -34.64 -37.45
CA VAL A 523 -35.65 -35.30 -37.10
C VAL A 523 -36.06 -34.93 -35.68
N ASN A 524 -35.10 -34.94 -34.76
CA ASN A 524 -35.32 -34.62 -33.35
C ASN A 524 -34.03 -34.08 -32.73
N VAL A 525 -34.17 -33.16 -31.78
CA VAL A 525 -33.09 -32.62 -30.95
C VAL A 525 -33.36 -32.89 -29.47
N GLY A 526 -32.37 -33.41 -28.75
CA GLY A 526 -32.40 -33.54 -27.29
C GLY A 526 -32.21 -32.18 -26.61
N ASN A 527 -32.64 -32.08 -25.34
CA ASN A 527 -32.67 -30.82 -24.57
C ASN A 527 -33.36 -29.67 -25.33
N ALA A 528 -34.53 -29.94 -25.92
CA ALA A 528 -35.23 -28.99 -26.77
C ALA A 528 -35.58 -27.66 -26.07
N HIS A 529 -35.74 -27.65 -24.74
CA HIS A 529 -36.04 -26.46 -23.94
C HIS A 529 -34.92 -25.40 -23.95
N VAL A 530 -33.68 -25.76 -24.29
CA VAL A 530 -32.55 -24.81 -24.45
C VAL A 530 -32.09 -24.68 -25.92
N TYR A 531 -32.84 -25.23 -26.88
CA TYR A 531 -32.51 -25.22 -28.30
C TYR A 531 -33.29 -24.14 -29.06
N ASN A 532 -32.58 -23.25 -29.74
CA ASN A 532 -33.19 -22.28 -30.65
C ASN A 532 -33.22 -22.83 -32.08
N LYS A 533 -34.42 -23.01 -32.63
CA LYS A 533 -34.64 -23.56 -33.99
C LYS A 533 -34.11 -22.67 -35.11
N ASN A 534 -34.16 -21.35 -34.95
CA ASN A 534 -33.74 -20.38 -35.96
C ASN A 534 -32.21 -20.37 -36.08
N THR A 535 -31.51 -20.32 -34.95
CA THR A 535 -30.04 -20.27 -34.91
C THR A 535 -29.39 -21.66 -34.90
N LYS A 536 -30.19 -22.73 -34.72
CA LYS A 536 -29.76 -24.13 -34.59
C LYS A 536 -28.71 -24.34 -33.50
N THR A 537 -28.87 -23.63 -32.38
CA THR A 537 -27.90 -23.56 -31.30
C THR A 537 -28.57 -23.88 -29.96
N TRP A 538 -27.94 -24.72 -29.14
CA TRP A 538 -28.26 -24.87 -27.73
C TRP A 538 -27.52 -23.81 -26.92
N THR A 539 -28.24 -23.07 -26.07
CA THR A 539 -27.66 -22.04 -25.20
C THR A 539 -28.05 -22.33 -23.76
N PHE A 540 -27.08 -22.59 -22.88
CA PHE A 540 -27.33 -23.08 -21.53
C PHE A 540 -26.16 -22.76 -20.59
N THR A 541 -26.32 -23.05 -19.30
CA THR A 541 -25.23 -23.02 -18.31
C THR A 541 -25.10 -24.40 -17.67
N ILE A 542 -23.91 -24.74 -17.19
CA ILE A 542 -23.63 -26.05 -16.60
C ILE A 542 -23.26 -25.84 -15.13
N PRO A 543 -24.06 -26.34 -14.18
CA PRO A 543 -23.69 -26.34 -12.76
C PRO A 543 -22.35 -27.07 -12.53
N ALA A 544 -21.68 -26.74 -11.42
CA ALA A 544 -20.43 -27.36 -11.02
C ALA A 544 -20.54 -28.90 -10.97
N GLY A 545 -19.51 -29.59 -11.45
CA GLY A 545 -19.44 -31.06 -11.49
C GLY A 545 -20.41 -31.76 -12.46
N LYS A 546 -21.31 -31.04 -13.15
CA LYS A 546 -22.34 -31.65 -14.01
C LYS A 546 -21.87 -31.82 -15.46
N THR A 547 -22.50 -32.77 -16.15
CA THR A 547 -22.31 -33.02 -17.59
C THR A 547 -23.66 -32.94 -18.28
N TYR A 548 -23.74 -32.16 -19.36
CA TYR A 548 -24.92 -32.07 -20.22
C TYR A 548 -24.64 -32.83 -21.52
N THR A 549 -25.63 -33.61 -21.98
CA THR A 549 -25.52 -34.42 -23.20
C THR A 549 -26.58 -34.02 -24.21
N PHE A 550 -26.17 -33.54 -25.38
CA PHE A 550 -27.02 -33.14 -26.49
C PHE A 550 -26.98 -34.21 -27.57
N LYS A 551 -28.14 -34.79 -27.91
CA LYS A 551 -28.27 -35.79 -28.97
C LYS A 551 -29.15 -35.24 -30.10
N THR A 552 -28.75 -35.42 -31.35
CA THR A 552 -29.59 -35.06 -32.52
C THR A 552 -29.82 -36.29 -33.37
N LYS A 553 -31.08 -36.60 -33.66
CA LYS A 553 -31.47 -37.64 -34.62
C LYS A 553 -31.50 -37.04 -36.02
N ILE A 554 -30.71 -37.61 -36.93
CA ILE A 554 -30.51 -37.11 -38.29
C ILE A 554 -30.93 -38.20 -39.27
N LYS A 555 -31.78 -37.86 -40.25
CA LYS A 555 -32.12 -38.74 -41.38
C LYS A 555 -31.18 -38.47 -42.55
N ALA A 556 -30.54 -39.50 -43.09
CA ALA A 556 -29.69 -39.42 -44.27
C ALA A 556 -30.51 -39.54 -45.56
N THR A 557 -30.57 -38.49 -46.40
CA THR A 557 -31.51 -38.44 -47.54
C THR A 557 -30.85 -38.67 -48.90
N SER A 558 -29.53 -38.45 -49.03
CA SER A 558 -28.77 -38.74 -50.26
C SER A 558 -27.46 -39.48 -49.98
N LYS A 559 -26.97 -40.24 -50.98
CA LYS A 559 -25.72 -41.00 -50.91
C LYS A 559 -24.49 -40.08 -50.78
N GLY A 560 -23.34 -40.68 -50.45
CA GLY A 560 -22.04 -40.00 -50.35
C GLY A 560 -21.57 -39.74 -48.92
N THR A 561 -20.37 -39.19 -48.79
CA THR A 561 -19.74 -38.85 -47.50
C THR A 561 -20.33 -37.56 -46.94
N LYS A 562 -20.78 -37.59 -45.68
CA LYS A 562 -21.45 -36.48 -44.99
C LYS A 562 -20.54 -35.92 -43.90
N LYS A 563 -20.16 -34.64 -44.02
CA LYS A 563 -19.39 -33.88 -43.00
C LYS A 563 -20.33 -33.21 -42.00
N VAL A 564 -20.28 -33.64 -40.75
CA VAL A 564 -20.98 -32.99 -39.63
C VAL A 564 -20.00 -32.11 -38.89
N VAL A 565 -20.33 -30.83 -38.66
CA VAL A 565 -19.48 -29.89 -37.92
C VAL A 565 -20.12 -29.58 -36.58
N PHE A 566 -19.41 -29.91 -35.51
CA PHE A 566 -19.73 -29.54 -34.14
C PHE A 566 -19.03 -28.22 -33.81
N ASN A 567 -19.72 -27.31 -33.14
CA ASN A 567 -19.16 -26.08 -32.60
C ASN A 567 -19.56 -25.98 -31.13
N VAL A 568 -18.58 -25.89 -30.23
CA VAL A 568 -18.78 -25.68 -28.79
C VAL A 568 -18.02 -24.42 -28.40
N ASN A 569 -18.72 -23.35 -28.04
CA ASN A 569 -18.14 -22.03 -27.73
C ASN A 569 -17.12 -21.54 -28.77
N GLY A 570 -17.42 -21.69 -30.06
CA GLY A 570 -16.55 -21.27 -31.16
C GLY A 570 -15.53 -22.32 -31.59
N LYS A 571 -15.19 -23.31 -30.74
CA LYS A 571 -14.27 -24.40 -31.11
C LYS A 571 -14.97 -25.40 -32.00
N THR A 572 -14.44 -25.65 -33.20
CA THR A 572 -15.05 -26.55 -34.18
C THR A 572 -14.38 -27.91 -34.26
N GLN A 573 -15.18 -28.95 -34.51
CA GLN A 573 -14.71 -30.32 -34.79
C GLN A 573 -15.58 -30.93 -35.89
N ALA A 574 -14.97 -31.52 -36.91
CA ALA A 574 -15.69 -32.24 -37.96
C ALA A 574 -15.67 -33.75 -37.72
N LYS A 575 -16.78 -34.43 -38.02
CA LYS A 575 -16.85 -35.89 -38.13
C LYS A 575 -17.58 -36.29 -39.40
N TYR A 576 -17.32 -37.51 -39.86
CA TYR A 576 -17.81 -37.99 -41.16
C TYR A 576 -18.57 -39.31 -41.02
N PHE A 577 -19.61 -39.48 -41.84
CA PHE A 577 -20.24 -40.78 -42.06
C PHE A 577 -20.58 -40.97 -43.54
N LYS A 578 -20.58 -42.21 -44.03
CA LYS A 578 -20.87 -42.56 -45.42
C LYS A 578 -22.31 -43.07 -45.57
N VAL A 579 -23.04 -42.53 -46.53
CA VAL A 579 -24.38 -43.00 -46.91
C VAL A 579 -24.28 -43.84 -48.17
N TYR A 580 -24.73 -45.09 -48.13
CA TYR A 580 -24.69 -46.04 -49.25
C TYR A 580 -26.09 -46.39 -49.79
#